data_AF-A0A920UI26-F1
#
_entry.id   AF-A0A920UI26-F1
#
_cell.length_a   1.000
_cell.length_b   1.000
_cell.length_c   1.000
_cell.angle_alpha   90.00
_cell.angle_beta   90.00
_cell.angle_gamma   90.00
#
_symmetry.space_group_name_H-M   'P 1'
#
loop_
_entity.id
_entity.type
_entity.pdbx_description
1 polymer ?
#
loop_
_entity_poly.entity_id
_entity_poly.type
_entity_poly.pdbx_seq_one_letter_code
_entity_poly.pdbx_strand_id
1 'polypeptide(L)'
;MLIVEPLTYIRGRTIPNQYMIVDEAQNLTPHEMKTIVTRVGEGTKIVLTGDPNQIDNPDVNLSSNGLRGWLKVSRDQQCLGM
;
A
#
# COMPACT_ATOMS: atom_id res chain seq x y z
N MET A 1 -19.72 4.53 -9.94
CA MET A 1 -20.04 5.11 -8.63
C MET A 1 -18.75 5.14 -7.83
N LEU A 2 -18.24 6.32 -7.50
CA LEU A 2 -17.05 6.47 -6.64
C LEU A 2 -17.50 6.33 -5.18
N ILE A 3 -16.85 5.45 -4.42
CA ILE A 3 -17.12 5.26 -2.99
C ILE A 3 -15.85 5.68 -2.24
N VAL A 4 -15.99 6.61 -1.31
CA VAL A 4 -14.88 7.10 -0.48
C VAL A 4 -15.11 6.62 0.94
N GLU A 5 -14.24 5.75 1.44
CA GLU A 5 -14.31 5.17 2.78
C GLU A 5 -12.96 5.38 3.50
N PRO A 6 -12.97 5.60 4.83
CA PRO A 6 -11.74 5.64 5.62
C PRO A 6 -11.00 4.30 5.62
N LEU A 7 -9.68 4.32 5.80
CA LEU A 7 -8.84 3.11 5.89
C LEU A 7 -9.30 2.13 6.98
N THR A 8 -9.89 2.63 8.06
CA THR A 8 -10.45 1.79 9.13
C THR A 8 -11.58 0.89 8.65
N TYR A 9 -12.27 1.27 7.57
CA TYR A 9 -13.42 0.55 7.02
C TYR A 9 -13.04 -0.67 6.19
N ILE A 10 -11.80 -0.72 5.67
CA ILE A 10 -11.30 -1.91 4.97
C ILE A 10 -10.76 -2.96 5.93
N ARG A 11 -10.51 -2.62 7.21
CA ARG A 11 -9.94 -3.53 8.20
C ARG A 11 -10.85 -4.75 8.42
N GLY A 12 -10.30 -5.95 8.29
CA GLY A 12 -11.04 -7.20 8.46
C GLY A 12 -11.86 -7.65 7.24
N ARG A 13 -11.86 -6.87 6.15
CA ARG A 13 -12.49 -7.27 4.88
C ARG A 13 -11.49 -8.00 3.98
N THR A 14 -11.99 -8.68 2.95
CA THR A 14 -11.20 -9.14 1.81
C THR A 14 -11.80 -8.51 0.57
N ILE A 15 -10.97 -7.98 -0.33
CA ILE A 15 -11.40 -7.26 -1.53
C ILE A 15 -10.94 -8.07 -2.74
N PRO A 16 -11.77 -8.95 -3.32
CA PRO A 16 -11.44 -9.76 -4.50
C PRO A 16 -11.85 -9.07 -5.81
N ASN A 17 -11.20 -9.44 -6.91
CA ASN A 17 -11.51 -8.99 -8.29
C ASN A 17 -11.55 -7.46 -8.48
N GLN A 18 -10.70 -6.71 -7.79
CA GLN A 18 -10.61 -5.25 -7.92
C GLN A 18 -9.22 -4.77 -8.36
N TYR A 19 -9.13 -3.51 -8.77
CA TYR A 19 -7.86 -2.80 -8.86
C TYR A 19 -7.76 -1.86 -7.66
N MET A 20 -6.69 -2.01 -6.87
CA MET A 20 -6.39 -1.18 -5.72
C MET A 20 -5.19 -0.31 -6.04
N ILE A 21 -5.35 1.01 -5.96
CA ILE A 21 -4.26 1.97 -6.17
C ILE A 21 -4.06 2.70 -4.85
N VAL A 22 -2.83 2.73 -4.38
CA VAL A 22 -2.43 3.43 -3.17
C VAL A 22 -1.38 4.45 -3.57
N ASP A 23 -1.77 5.72 -3.53
CA ASP A 23 -0.88 6.82 -3.84
C ASP A 23 -0.16 7.33 -2.58
N GLU A 24 0.97 8.00 -2.79
CA GLU A 24 1.84 8.52 -1.72
C GLU A 24 2.24 7.45 -0.69
N ALA A 25 2.48 6.22 -1.16
CA ALA A 25 2.74 5.05 -0.33
C ALA A 25 4.00 5.18 0.55
N GLN A 26 4.90 6.11 0.23
CA GLN A 26 6.06 6.44 1.06
C GLN A 26 5.68 7.05 2.42
N ASN A 27 4.49 7.67 2.53
CA ASN A 27 4.00 8.28 3.77
C ASN A 27 3.37 7.27 4.73
N LEU A 28 3.20 6.01 4.30
CA LEU A 28 2.59 4.96 5.11
C LEU A 28 3.61 4.32 6.06
N THR A 29 3.17 4.15 7.31
CA THR A 29 3.89 3.30 8.27
C THR A 29 3.84 1.82 7.84
N PRO A 30 4.78 0.97 8.29
CA PRO A 30 4.71 -0.46 8.02
C PRO A 30 3.40 -1.12 8.47
N HIS A 31 2.78 -0.62 9.55
CA HIS A 31 1.50 -1.13 10.05
C HIS A 31 0.32 -0.76 9.13
N GLU A 32 0.29 0.47 8.62
CA GLU A 32 -0.74 0.90 7.66
C GLU A 32 -0.60 0.17 6.33
N MET A 33 0.63 0.06 5.81
CA MET A 33 0.92 -0.73 4.61
C MET A 33 0.41 -2.17 4.78
N LYS A 34 0.73 -2.82 5.91
CA LYS A 34 0.22 -4.16 6.23
C LYS A 34 -1.31 -4.21 6.28
N THR A 35 -1.95 -3.19 6.84
CA THR A 35 -3.40 -3.10 6.93
C THR A 35 -4.04 -3.08 5.55
N ILE A 36 -3.41 -2.45 4.55
CA ILE A 36 -3.89 -2.38 3.16
C ILE A 36 -3.59 -3.68 2.41
N VAL A 37 -2.32 -4.09 2.32
CA VAL A 37 -1.91 -5.23 1.47
C VAL A 37 -2.56 -6.55 1.89
N THR A 38 -2.86 -6.73 3.17
CA THR A 38 -3.57 -7.93 3.67
C THR A 38 -5.05 -7.99 3.25
N ARG A 39 -5.56 -6.98 2.55
CA ARG A 39 -6.94 -6.94 2.03
C ARG A 39 -7.04 -7.34 0.57
N VAL A 40 -5.91 -7.43 -0.13
CA VAL A 40 -5.86 -7.88 -1.53
C VAL A 40 -6.32 -9.33 -1.59
N GLY A 41 -7.55 -9.52 -2.08
CA GLY A 41 -8.13 -10.84 -2.30
C GLY A 41 -7.72 -11.43 -3.64
N GLU A 42 -8.20 -12.64 -3.91
CA GLU A 42 -7.99 -13.30 -5.19
C GLU A 42 -8.50 -12.44 -6.36
N GLY A 43 -7.75 -12.44 -7.46
CA GLY A 43 -8.06 -11.64 -8.65
C GLY A 43 -7.88 -10.13 -8.48
N THR A 44 -7.48 -9.64 -7.30
CA THR A 44 -7.21 -8.22 -7.08
C THR A 44 -5.76 -7.90 -7.40
N LYS A 45 -5.55 -6.79 -8.12
CA LYS A 45 -4.23 -6.22 -8.36
C LYS A 45 -4.05 -4.98 -7.50
N ILE A 46 -2.90 -4.84 -6.87
CA ILE A 46 -2.53 -3.65 -6.11
C ILE A 46 -1.38 -2.92 -6.81
N VAL A 47 -1.49 -1.61 -6.92
CA VAL A 47 -0.46 -0.69 -7.41
C VAL A 47 -0.16 0.29 -6.29
N LEU A 48 1.11 0.39 -5.91
CA LEU A 48 1.59 1.35 -4.92
C LEU A 48 2.43 2.38 -5.66
N THR A 49 2.05 3.65 -5.56
CA THR A 49 2.78 4.78 -6.16
C THR A 49 3.35 5.67 -5.05
N GLY A 50 4.45 6.37 -5.34
CA GLY A 50 5.09 7.27 -4.38
C GLY A 50 6.54 7.58 -4.71
N ASP A 51 7.02 8.75 -4.28
CA ASP A 51 8.43 9.14 -4.40
C ASP A 51 9.15 8.93 -3.06
N PRO A 52 10.08 7.96 -2.94
CA PRO A 52 10.79 7.72 -1.69
C PRO A 52 11.62 8.92 -1.19
N ASN A 53 11.91 9.91 -2.04
CA ASN A 53 12.65 11.12 -1.65
C ASN A 53 11.74 12.24 -1.10
N GLN A 54 10.42 12.10 -1.20
CA GLN A 54 9.44 13.07 -0.73
C GLN A 54 8.60 12.46 0.41
N ILE A 55 9.22 12.37 1.60
CA ILE A 55 8.53 11.91 2.81
C ILE A 55 8.03 13.12 3.57
N ASP A 56 6.71 13.31 3.58
CA ASP A 56 6.05 14.40 4.31
C ASP A 56 5.74 13.99 5.76
N ASN A 57 5.67 12.68 6.02
CA ASN A 57 5.33 12.16 7.35
C ASN A 57 6.57 12.14 8.29
N PRO A 58 6.59 12.95 9.37
CA PRO A 58 7.72 13.00 10.30
C PRO A 58 7.92 11.70 11.10
N ASP A 59 6.89 10.85 11.20
CA ASP A 59 6.95 9.56 11.91
C ASP A 59 7.55 8.44 11.04
N VAL A 60 7.86 8.74 9.78
CA VAL A 60 8.39 7.80 8.80
C VAL A 60 9.75 8.30 8.32
N ASN A 61 10.77 7.44 8.30
CA ASN A 61 12.09 7.82 7.77
C ASN A 61 12.43 7.00 6.52
N LEU A 62 13.38 7.49 5.71
CA LEU A 62 13.89 6.84 4.49
C LEU A 62 14.33 5.37 4.69
N SER A 63 14.72 5.01 5.90
CA SER A 63 15.14 3.64 6.26
C SER A 63 14.00 2.75 6.79
N SER A 64 12.85 3.29 7.17
CA SER A 64 11.74 2.59 7.84
C SER A 64 10.37 2.72 7.14
N ASN A 65 10.29 3.35 5.97
CA ASN A 65 9.01 3.52 5.27
C ASN A 65 8.42 2.21 4.74
N GLY A 66 7.08 2.12 4.74
CA GLY A 66 6.33 0.92 4.35
C GLY A 66 6.59 0.49 2.90
N LEU A 67 6.88 1.45 2.01
CA LEU A 67 7.20 1.21 0.60
C LEU A 67 8.52 0.45 0.40
N ARG A 68 9.59 0.81 1.12
CA ARG A 68 10.88 0.09 1.05
C ARG A 68 10.80 -1.30 1.68
N GLY A 69 10.07 -1.43 2.77
CA GLY A 69 9.75 -2.73 3.37
C GLY A 69 9.01 -3.65 2.40
N TRP A 70 8.01 -3.10 1.69
CA TRP A 70 7.27 -3.81 0.67
C TRP A 70 8.13 -4.20 -0.53
N LEU A 71 8.92 -3.29 -1.10
CA LEU A 71 9.84 -3.56 -2.22
C LEU A 71 10.85 -4.68 -1.91
N LYS A 72 11.24 -4.85 -0.64
CA LYS A 72 12.13 -5.96 -0.23
C LYS A 72 11.40 -7.31 -0.23
N VAL A 73 10.11 -7.32 0.08
CA VAL A 73 9.27 -8.52 0.14
C VAL A 73 8.66 -8.87 -1.22
N SER A 74 8.36 -7.87 -2.05
CA SER A 74 7.64 -8.02 -3.31
C SER A 74 8.52 -8.34 -4.51
N ARG A 75 9.84 -8.55 -4.33
CA ARG A 75 10.75 -8.89 -5.45
C ARG A 75 10.38 -10.18 -6.18
N ASP A 76 9.63 -11.06 -5.53
CA ASP A 76 9.15 -12.32 -6.11
C ASP A 76 7.67 -12.28 -6.52
N GLN A 77 6.98 -11.15 -6.33
CA GLN A 77 5.60 -10.96 -6.75
C GLN A 77 5.54 -9.94 -7.87
N GLN A 78 4.79 -10.24 -8.92
CA GLN A 78 4.64 -9.40 -10.12
C GLN A 78 3.87 -8.11 -9.79
N CYS A 79 4.56 -7.19 -9.12
CA CYS A 79 4.09 -5.85 -8.78
C CYS A 79 4.84 -4.89 -9.71
N LEU A 80 4.14 -4.36 -10.70
CA LEU A 80 4.65 -3.31 -11.59
C LEU A 80 4.83 -2.04 -10.77
N GLY A 81 6.08 -1.71 -10.43
CA GLY A 81 6.46 -0.36 -10.02
C GLY A 81 6.49 0.53 -11.26
N MET A 82 5.69 1.58 -11.25
CA MET A 82 5.82 2.72 -12.16
C MET A 82 6.17 3.95 -11.35
#